data_AF-A0A2V6KNS3-F1
#
_entry.id   AF-A0A2V6KNS3-F1
#
_cell.length_a   1.000
_cell.length_b   1.000
_cell.length_c   1.000
_cell.angle_alpha   90.00
_cell.angle_beta   90.00
_cell.angle_gamma   90.00
#
_symmetry.space_group_name_H-M   'P 1'
#
loop_
_entity.id
_entity.type
_entity.pdbx_description
1 polymer ?
#
loop_
_entity_poly.entity_id
_entity_poly.type
_entity_poly.pdbx_seq_one_letter_code
_entity_poly.pdbx_strand_id
1 'polypeptide(L)'
;MQMGPQERNLMRAREKVHREQLKREAEKALRAANLRLDQEKRDLFEERYFQERRRIERELRQEVEMKRQQELPVLQERLRKEFQEPLPGTKSTPAISVTPNH
;
A
#
# COMPACT_ATOMS: atom_id res chain seq x y z
N MET A 1 -16.56 -10.09 -11.96
CA MET A 1 -15.59 -10.99 -11.28
C MET A 1 -16.29 -11.62 -10.09
N GLN A 2 -16.50 -12.93 -10.09
CA GLN A 2 -17.20 -13.65 -9.00
C GLN A 2 -16.14 -14.38 -8.16
N MET A 3 -15.85 -13.89 -6.96
CA MET A 3 -14.86 -14.51 -6.06
C MET A 3 -15.32 -15.90 -5.63
N GLY A 4 -14.40 -16.87 -5.62
CA GLY A 4 -14.66 -18.24 -5.20
C GLY A 4 -15.00 -18.35 -3.70
N PRO A 5 -15.68 -19.43 -3.26
CA PRO A 5 -16.07 -19.59 -1.84
C PRO A 5 -14.89 -19.53 -0.85
N GLN A 6 -13.74 -20.09 -1.23
CA GLN A 6 -12.52 -20.08 -0.42
C GLN A 6 -11.91 -18.67 -0.30
N GLU A 7 -11.89 -17.93 -1.39
CA GLU A 7 -11.43 -16.54 -1.44
C GLU A 7 -12.30 -15.63 -0.56
N ARG A 8 -13.62 -15.84 -0.58
CA ARG A 8 -14.56 -15.11 0.31
C ARG A 8 -14.30 -15.42 1.78
N ASN A 9 -14.01 -16.67 2.13
CA ASN A 9 -13.71 -17.05 3.52
C ASN A 9 -12.40 -16.42 4.01
N LEU A 10 -11.37 -16.40 3.16
CA LEU A 10 -10.09 -15.76 3.48
C LEU A 10 -10.26 -14.24 3.68
N MET A 11 -11.04 -13.58 2.83
CA MET A 11 -11.32 -12.15 2.95
C MET A 11 -12.09 -11.83 4.24
N ARG A 12 -13.12 -12.62 4.59
CA ARG A 12 -13.83 -12.46 5.88
C ARG A 12 -12.91 -12.64 7.08
N ALA A 13 -12.00 -13.63 7.05
CA ALA A 13 -11.05 -13.84 8.14
C ALA A 13 -10.11 -12.63 8.30
N ARG A 14 -9.59 -12.10 7.20
CA ARG A 14 -8.76 -10.88 7.19
C ARG A 14 -9.52 -9.68 7.71
N GLU A 15 -10.76 -9.49 7.27
CA GLU A 15 -11.62 -8.39 7.72
C GLU A 15 -11.91 -8.48 9.22
N LYS A 16 -12.18 -9.68 9.74
CA LYS A 16 -12.39 -9.89 11.18
C LYS A 16 -11.16 -9.51 12.00
N VAL A 17 -9.99 -9.99 11.60
CA VAL A 17 -8.72 -9.65 12.27
C VAL A 17 -8.47 -8.15 12.23
N HIS A 18 -8.69 -7.52 11.06
CA HIS A 18 -8.54 -6.09 10.91
C HIS A 18 -9.50 -5.31 11.82
N ARG A 19 -10.77 -5.70 11.87
CA ARG A 19 -11.77 -5.06 12.74
C ARG A 19 -11.42 -5.20 14.22
N GLU A 20 -10.92 -6.35 14.66
CA GLU A 20 -10.47 -6.56 16.04
C GLU A 20 -9.26 -5.69 16.38
N GLN A 21 -8.31 -5.53 15.45
CA GLN A 21 -7.17 -4.64 15.63
C GLN A 21 -7.62 -3.18 15.80
N LEU A 22 -8.54 -2.72 14.94
CA LEU A 22 -9.10 -1.36 15.03
C LEU A 22 -9.78 -1.10 16.37
N LYS A 23 -10.57 -2.05 16.88
CA LYS A 23 -11.21 -1.94 18.20
C LYS A 23 -10.18 -1.74 19.32
N ARG A 24 -9.13 -2.57 19.33
CA ARG A 24 -8.05 -2.45 20.32
C ARG A 24 -7.30 -1.13 20.22
N GLU A 25 -7.17 -0.59 19.01
CA GLU A 25 -6.56 0.72 18.74
C GLU A 25 -7.41 1.85 19.34
N ALA A 26 -8.72 1.85 19.09
CA ALA A 26 -9.64 2.83 19.66
C ALA A 26 -9.66 2.77 21.19
N GLU A 27 -9.69 1.57 21.78
CA GLU A 27 -9.59 1.41 23.24
C GLU A 27 -8.27 1.94 23.80
N LYS A 28 -7.15 1.71 23.09
CA LYS A 28 -5.84 2.24 23.49
C LYS A 28 -5.84 3.77 23.44
N ALA A 29 -6.43 4.36 22.40
CA ALA A 29 -6.57 5.80 22.27
C ALA A 29 -7.43 6.39 23.39
N LEU A 30 -8.54 5.73 23.74
CA LEU A 30 -9.40 6.12 24.85
C LEU A 30 -8.67 6.12 26.19
N ARG A 31 -7.89 5.06 26.46
CA ARG A 31 -7.04 4.96 27.67
C ARG A 31 -5.96 6.04 27.68
N ALA A 32 -5.30 6.30 26.56
CA ALA A 32 -4.28 7.34 26.44
C ALA A 32 -4.85 8.75 26.63
N ALA A 33 -6.11 8.98 26.23
CA ALA A 33 -6.83 10.22 26.49
C ALA A 33 -7.28 10.36 27.96
N ASN A 34 -7.02 9.36 28.82
CA ASN A 34 -7.44 9.31 30.22
C ASN A 34 -8.95 9.54 30.42
N LEU A 35 -9.76 9.14 29.45
CA LEU A 35 -11.21 9.29 29.50
C LEU A 35 -11.87 8.07 30.16
N ARG A 36 -12.76 8.33 31.12
CA ARG A 36 -13.68 7.32 31.68
C ARG A 36 -15.07 7.62 31.15
N LEU A 37 -15.46 6.90 30.11
CA LEU A 37 -16.74 7.05 29.43
C LEU A 37 -17.69 5.89 29.76
N ASP A 38 -18.99 6.17 29.79
CA ASP A 38 -20.07 5.18 29.72
C ASP A 38 -20.11 4.51 28.33
N GLN A 39 -20.92 3.47 28.16
CA GLN A 39 -20.92 2.68 26.92
C GLN A 39 -21.33 3.52 25.70
N GLU A 40 -22.35 4.35 25.82
CA GLU A 40 -22.84 5.19 24.71
C GLU A 40 -21.75 6.17 24.23
N LYS A 41 -21.06 6.84 25.16
CA LYS A 41 -19.97 7.75 24.82
C LYS A 41 -18.73 7.02 24.30
N ARG A 42 -18.49 5.77 24.71
CA ARG A 42 -17.44 4.92 24.12
C ARG A 42 -17.73 4.60 22.67
N ASP A 43 -18.97 4.24 22.35
CA ASP A 43 -19.36 3.92 20.98
C ASP A 43 -19.22 5.15 20.07
N LEU A 44 -19.64 6.34 20.55
CA LEU A 44 -19.43 7.62 19.86
C LEU A 44 -17.95 7.96 19.68
N PHE A 45 -17.13 7.72 20.71
CA PHE A 45 -15.68 7.92 20.63
C PHE A 45 -15.05 7.00 19.58
N GLU A 46 -15.40 5.72 19.58
CA GLU A 46 -14.90 4.73 18.63
C GLU A 46 -15.25 5.11 17.19
N GLU A 47 -16.51 5.50 16.94
CA GLU A 47 -16.95 5.97 15.63
C GLU A 47 -16.12 7.17 15.16
N ARG A 48 -15.99 8.19 16.02
CA ARG A 48 -15.24 9.40 15.68
C ARG A 48 -13.76 9.12 15.46
N TYR A 49 -13.17 8.27 16.29
CA TYR A 49 -11.79 7.85 16.16
C TYR A 49 -11.52 7.22 14.79
N PHE A 50 -12.39 6.31 14.34
CA PHE A 50 -12.23 5.69 13.02
C PHE A 50 -12.44 6.65 11.86
N GLN A 51 -13.35 7.63 12.01
CA GLN A 51 -13.54 8.67 11.01
C GLN A 51 -12.27 9.50 10.80
N GLU A 52 -11.66 9.99 11.88
CA GLU A 52 -10.43 10.79 11.81
C GLU A 52 -9.24 9.95 11.35
N ARG A 53 -9.12 8.70 11.81
CA ARG A 53 -8.09 7.76 11.35
C ARG A 53 -8.15 7.57 9.83
N ARG A 54 -9.34 7.34 9.26
CA ARG A 54 -9.51 7.22 7.80
C ARG A 54 -9.12 8.50 7.07
N ARG A 55 -9.38 9.67 7.67
CA ARG A 55 -8.96 10.96 7.10
C ARG A 55 -7.44 11.08 7.06
N ILE A 56 -6.76 10.85 8.18
CA ILE A 56 -5.30 10.86 8.28
C ILE A 56 -4.68 9.89 7.28
N GLU A 57 -5.18 8.66 7.19
CA GLU A 57 -4.69 7.68 6.22
C GLU A 57 -4.85 8.12 4.76
N ARG A 58 -5.94 8.83 4.41
CA ARG A 58 -6.11 9.36 3.05
C ARG A 58 -5.09 10.44 2.75
N GLU A 59 -4.89 11.37 3.69
CA GLU A 59 -3.92 12.45 3.56
C GLU A 59 -2.49 11.88 3.42
N LEU A 60 -2.11 10.92 4.27
CA LEU A 60 -0.82 10.22 4.18
C LEU A 60 -0.62 9.51 2.84
N ARG A 61 -1.65 8.82 2.33
CA ARG A 61 -1.58 8.16 1.01
C ARG A 61 -1.34 9.18 -0.11
N GLN A 62 -2.04 10.31 -0.08
CA GLN A 62 -1.85 11.37 -1.07
C GLN A 62 -0.44 11.96 -1.00
N GLU A 63 0.07 12.23 0.20
CA GLU A 63 1.41 12.77 0.39
C GLU A 63 2.49 11.80 -0.13
N VAL A 64 2.37 10.52 0.22
CA VAL A 64 3.31 9.47 -0.24
C VAL A 64 3.22 9.28 -1.76
N GLU A 65 2.02 9.33 -2.34
CA GLU A 65 1.85 9.22 -3.79
C GLU A 65 2.47 10.42 -4.51
N MET A 66 2.29 11.62 -3.98
CA MET A 66 2.91 12.84 -4.52
C MET A 66 4.43 12.75 -4.48
N LYS A 67 5.00 12.31 -3.33
CA LYS A 67 6.44 12.07 -3.21
C LYS A 67 6.93 11.04 -4.22
N ARG A 68 6.21 9.92 -4.37
CA ARG A 68 6.52 8.90 -5.37
C ARG A 68 6.54 9.47 -6.78
N GLN A 69 5.56 10.27 -7.16
CA GLN A 69 5.48 10.90 -8.48
C GLN A 69 6.66 11.83 -8.76
N GLN A 70 7.19 12.51 -7.73
CA GLN A 70 8.37 13.36 -7.85
C GLN A 70 9.67 12.55 -8.02
N GLU A 71 9.79 11.41 -7.34
CA GLU A 71 10.99 10.56 -7.37
C GLU A 71 11.05 9.63 -8.61
N LEU A 72 9.89 9.27 -9.17
CA LEU A 72 9.82 8.35 -10.31
C LEU A 72 10.63 8.79 -11.54
N PRO A 73 10.61 10.06 -11.99
CA PRO A 73 11.45 10.51 -13.11
C PRO A 73 12.95 10.37 -12.84
N VAL A 74 13.38 10.67 -11.61
CA VAL A 74 14.80 10.52 -11.21
C VAL A 74 15.21 9.06 -11.27
N LEU A 75 14.36 8.16 -10.75
CA LEU A 75 14.56 6.71 -10.87
C LEU A 75 14.63 6.29 -12.33
N GLN A 76 13.71 6.76 -13.18
CA GLN A 76 13.70 6.43 -14.61
C GLN A 76 14.97 6.90 -15.32
N GLU A 77 15.47 8.11 -15.03
CA GLU A 77 16.72 8.60 -15.62
C GLU A 77 17.92 7.76 -15.16
N ARG A 78 17.98 7.42 -13.87
CA ARG A 78 19.04 6.56 -13.33
C ARG A 78 19.05 5.20 -14.02
N LEU A 79 17.88 4.56 -14.11
CA LEU A 79 17.72 3.31 -14.84
C LEU A 79 18.08 3.48 -16.33
N ARG A 80 17.68 4.59 -16.96
CA ARG A 80 18.05 4.84 -18.36
C ARG A 80 19.58 4.87 -18.55
N LYS A 81 20.33 5.51 -17.66
CA LYS A 81 21.80 5.54 -17.70
C LYS A 81 22.39 4.14 -17.47
N GLU A 82 21.95 3.47 -16.40
CA GLU A 82 22.41 2.11 -16.04
C GLU A 82 22.24 1.10 -17.18
N PHE A 83 21.17 1.22 -17.97
CA PHE A 83 20.84 0.26 -19.04
C PHE A 83 21.11 0.77 -20.47
N GLN A 84 21.55 2.02 -20.67
CA GLN A 84 21.98 2.55 -21.99
C GLN A 84 23.50 2.66 -22.12
N GLU A 85 24.27 2.72 -21.03
CA GLU A 85 25.72 2.69 -21.14
C GLU A 85 26.16 1.32 -21.68
N PRO A 86 26.83 1.26 -22.85
CA PRO A 86 27.40 0.01 -23.31
C PRO A 86 28.43 -0.43 -22.27
N LEU A 87 28.35 -1.70 -21.83
CA LEU A 87 29.45 -2.28 -21.07
C LEU A 87 30.75 -2.00 -21.84
N PRO A 88 31.82 -1.53 -21.18
CA PRO A 88 33.11 -1.34 -21.83
C PRO A 88 33.62 -2.73 -22.29
N GLY A 89 33.24 -3.13 -23.50
CA GLY A 89 33.51 -4.45 -24.05
C GLY A 89 32.60 -4.91 -25.20
N THR A 90 31.34 -4.47 -25.29
CA THR A 90 30.45 -4.95 -26.37
C THR A 90 30.43 -3.97 -27.54
N LYS A 91 31.38 -4.15 -28.46
CA LYS A 91 31.23 -3.70 -29.84
C LYS A 91 29.94 -4.30 -30.40
N SER A 92 29.08 -3.44 -30.94
CA SER A 92 27.92 -3.83 -31.73
C SER A 92 28.28 -4.92 -32.73
N THR A 93 27.69 -6.11 -32.58
CA THR A 93 27.53 -7.06 -33.68
C THR A 93 26.07 -7.03 -34.09
N PRO A 94 25.76 -6.89 -35.39
CA PRO A 94 24.38 -6.78 -35.83
C PRO A 94 23.66 -8.13 -35.67
N ALA A 95 22.35 -8.05 -35.52
CA ALA A 95 21.43 -9.17 -35.34
C ALA A 95 21.70 -10.33 -36.30
N ILE A 96 21.96 -11.52 -35.75
CA ILE A 96 21.85 -12.77 -36.51
C ILE A 96 20.40 -13.23 -36.40
N SER A 97 19.66 -12.97 -37.47
CA SER A 97 18.40 -13.63 -37.80
C SER A 97 18.63 -15.14 -37.82
N VAL A 98 18.06 -15.87 -36.84
CA VAL A 98 18.00 -17.33 -36.90
C VAL A 98 16.70 -17.70 -37.62
N THR A 99 16.81 -18.00 -38.91
CA THR A 99 15.79 -18.74 -39.67
C THR A 99 15.87 -20.23 -39.32
N PRO A 100 14.74 -20.91 -39.02
CA PRO A 100 14.76 -22.33 -38.69
C PRO A 100 14.87 -23.19 -39.96
N ASN A 101 15.71 -24.20 -39.87
CA ASN A 101 16.09 -25.14 -40.93
C ASN A 101 14.94 -26.11 -41.27
N HIS A 102 14.83 -26.56 -42.53
CA HIS A 102 13.92 -27.62 -42.96
C HIS A 102 14.67 -28.67 -43.79
#